data_AF-A0A346A2B4-F1
#
_entry.id   AF-A0A346A2B4-F1
#
_cell.length_a   1.000
_cell.length_b   1.000
_cell.length_c   1.000
_cell.angle_alpha   90.00
_cell.angle_beta   90.00
_cell.angle_gamma   90.00
#
_symmetry.space_group_name_H-M   'P 1'
#
loop_
_entity.id
_entity.type
_entity.pdbx_description
1 polymer ?
#
loop_
_entity_poly.entity_id
_entity_poly.type
_entity_poly.pdbx_seq_one_letter_code
_entity_poly.pdbx_strand_id
1 'polypeptide(L)'
;MVNKRLNGARAAFVLALGMFVDPAASGQEGADMRMEDAGFKMRVADTAEKLKHARMIPPRKFIARTKDGKRYYVYSDPDFCKCVFVGDQDAMKTYRDMVSPPKDLAPTVIAPSTLTPTMLMEEDMDSDVSSQVGDGNILNWQY
;
A
#
# COMPACT_ATOMS: atom_id res chain seq x y z
N MET A 1 -56.93 13.39 46.45
CA MET A 1 -55.60 13.47 47.06
C MET A 1 -54.57 13.80 45.98
N VAL A 2 -53.60 14.65 46.34
CA VAL A 2 -52.66 15.38 45.49
C VAL A 2 -51.31 14.64 45.36
N ASN A 3 -50.73 14.72 44.15
CA ASN A 3 -49.32 14.64 43.72
C ASN A 3 -48.40 13.43 43.99
N LYS A 4 -47.73 12.99 42.91
CA LYS A 4 -46.26 13.13 42.76
C LYS A 4 -45.85 13.13 41.27
N ARG A 5 -45.25 14.23 40.80
CA ARG A 5 -44.41 14.27 39.59
C ARG A 5 -42.96 14.00 40.01
N LEU A 6 -42.18 13.22 39.24
CA LEU A 6 -40.85 13.62 38.73
C LEU A 6 -40.19 12.52 37.88
N ASN A 7 -39.81 12.91 36.66
CA ASN A 7 -38.56 12.67 35.92
C ASN A 7 -37.96 11.26 35.77
N GLY A 8 -37.64 10.90 34.52
CA GLY A 8 -36.63 9.88 34.23
C GLY A 8 -36.46 9.53 32.76
N ALA A 9 -35.65 10.33 32.05
CA ALA A 9 -34.88 9.99 30.84
C ALA A 9 -35.61 9.31 29.66
N ARG A 10 -35.90 10.12 28.64
CA ARG A 10 -35.97 9.65 27.25
C ARG A 10 -34.62 9.03 26.89
N ALA A 11 -34.56 7.70 26.77
CA ALA A 11 -33.41 7.03 26.19
C ALA A 11 -33.34 7.40 24.70
N ALA A 12 -32.58 8.45 24.39
CA ALA A 12 -32.18 8.73 23.01
C ALA A 12 -31.10 7.71 22.65
N PHE A 13 -31.48 6.67 21.90
CA PHE A 13 -30.53 5.80 21.21
C PHE A 13 -29.93 6.63 20.07
N VAL A 14 -28.83 7.32 20.34
CA VAL A 14 -28.05 7.99 19.29
C VAL A 14 -27.33 6.89 18.53
N LEU A 15 -27.94 6.47 17.42
CA LEU A 15 -27.30 5.66 16.39
C LEU A 15 -26.32 6.58 15.66
N ALA A 16 -25.16 6.81 16.28
CA ALA A 16 -24.04 7.47 15.63
C ALA A 16 -23.50 6.51 14.56
N LEU A 17 -24.04 6.62 13.34
CA LEU A 17 -23.37 6.16 12.13
C LEU A 17 -22.14 7.06 11.96
N GLY A 18 -21.08 6.74 12.71
CA GLY A 18 -19.75 7.27 12.45
C GLY A 18 -19.33 6.79 11.07
N MET A 19 -19.42 7.65 10.07
CA MET A 19 -18.66 7.48 8.84
C MET A 19 -17.19 7.67 9.21
N PHE A 20 -16.55 6.60 9.68
CA PHE A 20 -15.11 6.48 9.61
C PHE A 20 -14.78 6.35 8.13
N VAL A 21 -14.60 7.50 7.47
CA VAL A 21 -13.85 7.54 6.21
C VAL A 21 -12.42 7.22 6.59
N ASP A 22 -12.03 5.95 6.48
CA ASP A 22 -10.64 5.53 6.69
C ASP A 22 -9.78 6.19 5.59
N PRO A 23 -8.98 7.23 5.90
CA PRO A 23 -8.20 7.95 4.89
C PRO A 23 -7.14 7.04 4.24
N ALA A 24 -6.82 5.92 4.88
CA ALA A 24 -5.93 4.89 4.34
C ALA A 24 -6.50 4.23 3.07
N ALA A 25 -7.82 4.06 2.94
CA ALA A 25 -8.43 3.40 1.79
C ALA A 25 -8.30 4.24 0.52
N SER A 26 -8.68 5.52 0.57
CA SER A 26 -8.56 6.43 -0.59
C SER A 26 -7.11 6.70 -1.02
N GLY A 27 -6.19 6.71 -0.05
CA GLY A 27 -4.77 6.86 -0.33
C GLY A 27 -4.19 5.65 -1.09
N GLN A 28 -4.64 4.44 -0.71
CA GLN A 28 -4.20 3.20 -1.33
C GLN A 28 -4.76 3.02 -2.75
N GLU A 29 -6.05 3.30 -2.96
CA GLU A 29 -6.66 3.27 -4.30
C GLU A 29 -5.92 4.18 -5.29
N GLY A 30 -5.52 5.38 -4.84
CA GLY A 30 -4.71 6.30 -5.64
C GLY A 30 -3.29 5.81 -5.92
N ALA A 31 -2.68 5.04 -5.02
CA ALA A 31 -1.37 4.43 -5.24
C ALA A 31 -1.46 3.27 -6.25
N ASP A 32 -2.49 2.44 -6.11
CA ASP A 32 -2.78 1.30 -6.98
C ASP A 32 -2.99 1.74 -8.42
N MET A 33 -3.83 2.75 -8.67
CA MET A 33 -4.05 3.30 -10.01
C MET A 33 -2.76 3.82 -10.64
N ARG A 34 -1.89 4.49 -9.86
CA ARG A 34 -0.59 4.98 -10.35
C ARG A 34 0.36 3.84 -10.68
N MET A 35 0.31 2.72 -9.95
CA MET A 35 1.12 1.56 -10.29
C MET A 35 0.66 0.93 -11.62
N GLU A 36 -0.65 0.81 -11.86
CA GLU A 36 -1.15 0.30 -13.13
C GLU A 36 -0.82 1.22 -14.30
N ASP A 37 -0.97 2.54 -14.13
CA ASP A 37 -0.60 3.55 -15.13
C ASP A 37 0.90 3.55 -15.43
N ALA A 38 1.74 3.29 -14.42
CA ALA A 38 3.17 3.09 -14.59
C ALA A 38 3.52 1.84 -15.41
N GLY A 39 2.57 0.91 -15.60
CA GLY A 39 2.79 -0.34 -16.31
C GLY A 39 2.95 -1.57 -15.41
N PHE A 40 2.79 -1.45 -14.09
CA PHE A 40 2.69 -2.63 -13.23
C PHE A 40 1.43 -3.42 -13.57
N LYS A 41 1.51 -4.74 -13.43
CA LYS A 41 0.38 -5.65 -13.61
C LYS A 41 -0.13 -6.09 -12.24
N MET A 42 -1.36 -5.73 -11.93
CA MET A 42 -2.06 -6.24 -10.74
C MET A 42 -2.38 -7.73 -10.90
N ARG A 43 -2.26 -8.46 -9.79
CA ARG A 43 -2.64 -9.86 -9.62
C ARG A 43 -3.45 -10.00 -8.34
N VAL A 44 -4.69 -10.45 -8.45
CA VAL A 44 -5.60 -10.59 -7.30
C VAL A 44 -5.31 -11.87 -6.53
N ALA A 45 -5.18 -11.75 -5.21
CA ALA A 45 -4.99 -12.83 -4.25
C ALA A 45 -6.31 -13.29 -3.61
N ASP A 46 -7.24 -13.75 -4.45
CA ASP A 46 -8.62 -14.13 -4.11
C ASP A 46 -8.76 -15.52 -3.44
N THR A 47 -7.71 -16.34 -3.43
CA THR A 47 -7.69 -17.63 -2.72
C THR A 47 -6.79 -17.59 -1.49
N ALA A 48 -7.04 -18.48 -0.53
CA ALA A 48 -6.22 -18.59 0.68
C ALA A 48 -4.74 -18.85 0.37
N GLU A 49 -4.45 -19.65 -0.65
CA GLU A 49 -3.07 -19.92 -1.11
C GLU A 49 -2.42 -18.70 -1.74
N LYS A 50 -3.12 -17.97 -2.61
CA LYS A 50 -2.61 -16.70 -3.17
C LYS A 50 -2.35 -15.68 -2.08
N LEU A 51 -3.24 -15.57 -1.10
CA LEU A 51 -3.10 -14.62 -0.01
C LEU A 51 -1.94 -15.00 0.92
N LYS A 52 -1.76 -16.30 1.21
CA LYS A 52 -0.58 -16.79 1.94
C LYS A 52 0.70 -16.41 1.20
N HIS A 53 0.71 -16.52 -0.12
CA HIS A 53 1.85 -16.13 -0.94
C HIS A 53 2.09 -14.61 -0.92
N ALA A 54 1.05 -13.81 -1.08
CA ALA A 54 1.12 -12.35 -1.00
C ALA A 54 1.67 -11.87 0.37
N ARG A 55 1.37 -12.57 1.46
CA ARG A 55 1.89 -12.30 2.81
C ARG A 55 3.37 -12.67 3.01
N MET A 56 4.00 -13.39 2.08
CA MET A 56 5.46 -13.60 2.12
C MET A 56 6.24 -12.36 1.66
N ILE A 57 5.57 -11.45 0.96
CA ILE A 57 6.10 -10.14 0.58
C ILE A 57 5.84 -9.18 1.74
N PRO A 58 6.83 -8.36 2.14
CA PRO A 58 6.58 -7.29 3.09
C PRO A 58 5.39 -6.42 2.63
N PRO A 59 4.34 -6.27 3.45
CA PRO A 59 3.13 -5.58 3.03
C PRO A 59 3.43 -4.11 2.77
N ARG A 60 2.90 -3.61 1.65
CA ARG A 60 2.98 -2.23 1.17
C ARG A 60 4.41 -1.72 1.01
N LYS A 61 5.32 -2.62 0.62
CA LYS A 61 6.70 -2.30 0.26
C LYS A 61 7.05 -2.92 -1.09
N PHE A 62 7.90 -2.24 -1.84
CA PHE A 62 8.52 -2.83 -3.02
C PHE A 62 9.65 -3.75 -2.61
N ILE A 63 9.65 -4.96 -3.17
CA ILE A 63 10.84 -5.79 -3.25
C ILE A 63 11.26 -5.90 -4.71
N ALA A 64 12.51 -6.26 -4.93
CA ALA A 64 13.03 -6.39 -6.27
C ALA A 64 13.64 -7.78 -6.47
N ARG A 65 13.40 -8.35 -7.65
CA ARG A 65 13.67 -9.74 -8.00
C ARG A 65 14.31 -9.83 -9.35
N THR A 66 15.27 -10.74 -9.49
CA THR A 66 15.91 -11.00 -10.78
C THR A 66 15.49 -12.38 -11.26
N LYS A 67 14.93 -12.46 -12.48
CA LYS A 67 14.58 -13.71 -13.14
C LYS A 67 15.05 -13.65 -14.59
N ASP A 68 15.74 -14.69 -15.03
CA ASP A 68 16.28 -14.80 -16.40
C ASP A 68 17.11 -13.57 -16.81
N GLY A 69 17.89 -13.02 -15.86
CA GLY A 69 18.70 -11.81 -16.06
C GLY A 69 17.93 -10.50 -16.11
N LYS A 70 16.60 -10.51 -15.93
CA LYS A 70 15.74 -9.31 -15.92
C LYS A 70 15.32 -8.95 -14.50
N ARG A 71 15.35 -7.65 -14.18
CA ARG A 71 14.92 -7.12 -12.88
C ARG A 71 13.42 -6.80 -12.92
N TYR A 72 12.72 -7.28 -11.90
CA TYR A 72 11.31 -7.06 -11.65
C TYR A 72 11.12 -6.46 -10.25
N TYR A 73 10.05 -5.70 -10.11
CA TYR A 73 9.65 -5.07 -8.86
C TYR A 73 8.27 -5.58 -8.47
N VAL A 74 8.14 -5.99 -7.22
CA VAL A 74 6.94 -6.61 -6.68
C VAL A 74 6.47 -5.81 -5.47
N TYR A 75 5.20 -5.42 -5.46
CA TYR A 75 4.54 -4.78 -4.33
C TYR A 75 3.33 -5.60 -3.93
N SER A 76 3.10 -5.79 -2.64
CA SER A 76 1.98 -6.58 -2.13
C SER A 76 1.15 -5.77 -1.16
N ASP A 77 -0.17 -5.76 -1.34
CA ASP A 77 -1.10 -5.31 -0.32
C ASP A 77 -2.06 -6.45 0.02
N PRO A 78 -1.71 -7.27 1.03
CA PRO A 78 -2.51 -8.42 1.43
C PRO A 78 -3.71 -8.05 2.33
N ASP A 79 -3.86 -6.78 2.70
CA ASP A 79 -4.82 -6.37 3.73
C ASP A 79 -5.99 -5.57 3.15
N PHE A 80 -5.74 -4.63 2.22
CA PHE A 80 -6.81 -3.84 1.59
C PHE A 80 -7.21 -4.42 0.23
N CYS A 81 -6.35 -4.29 -0.80
CA CYS A 81 -6.71 -4.81 -2.14
C CYS A 81 -6.64 -6.34 -2.24
N LYS A 82 -5.91 -7.00 -1.34
CA LYS A 82 -5.52 -8.43 -1.44
C LYS A 82 -4.93 -8.70 -2.82
N CYS A 83 -3.90 -7.95 -3.18
CA CYS A 83 -3.33 -7.96 -4.52
C CYS A 83 -1.81 -7.82 -4.49
N VAL A 84 -1.18 -8.21 -5.59
CA VAL A 84 0.25 -8.08 -5.84
C VAL A 84 0.45 -7.40 -7.19
N PHE A 85 1.27 -6.36 -7.22
CA PHE A 85 1.69 -5.67 -8.43
C PHE A 85 3.07 -6.16 -8.85
N VAL A 86 3.24 -6.45 -10.14
CA VAL A 86 4.53 -6.84 -10.72
C VAL A 86 4.84 -5.95 -11.91
N GLY A 87 5.99 -5.28 -11.87
CA GLY A 87 6.49 -4.41 -12.93
C GLY A 87 7.95 -4.70 -13.25
N ASP A 88 8.43 -4.27 -14.41
CA ASP A 88 9.84 -4.30 -14.78
C ASP A 88 10.54 -2.97 -14.43
N GLN A 89 11.76 -2.79 -14.93
CA GLN A 89 12.55 -1.57 -14.68
C GLN A 89 11.91 -0.31 -15.27
N ASP A 90 11.26 -0.41 -16.44
CA ASP A 90 10.61 0.72 -17.09
C ASP A 90 9.35 1.13 -16.31
N ALA A 91 8.59 0.14 -15.82
CA ALA A 91 7.43 0.41 -14.97
C ALA A 91 7.83 1.09 -13.66
N MET A 92 8.89 0.59 -13.02
CA MET A 92 9.40 1.20 -11.79
C MET A 92 9.91 2.62 -12.04
N LYS A 93 10.64 2.85 -13.13
CA LYS A 93 11.10 4.19 -13.51
C LYS A 93 9.91 5.15 -13.67
N THR A 94 8.89 4.75 -14.42
CA THR A 94 7.69 5.55 -14.67
C THR A 94 6.94 5.86 -13.38
N TYR A 95 6.78 4.86 -12.50
CA TYR A 95 6.16 5.06 -11.19
C TYR A 95 6.89 6.13 -10.36
N ARG A 96 8.23 6.04 -10.28
CA ARG A 96 9.06 7.02 -9.57
C ARG A 96 8.92 8.43 -10.14
N ASP A 97 8.87 8.55 -11.46
CA ASP A 97 8.67 9.84 -12.13
C ASP A 97 7.30 10.46 -11.78
N MET A 98 6.25 9.64 -11.57
CA MET A 98 4.92 10.11 -11.19
C MET A 98 4.77 10.51 -9.72
N VAL A 99 5.52 9.88 -8.80
CA VAL A 99 5.42 10.13 -7.35
C VAL A 99 6.49 11.09 -6.82
N SER A 100 7.47 11.46 -7.66
CA SER A 100 8.50 12.43 -7.29
C SER A 100 7.92 13.85 -7.21
N PRO A 101 8.27 14.63 -6.17
CA PRO A 101 7.91 16.04 -6.14
C PRO A 101 8.59 16.80 -7.30
N PRO A 102 7.99 17.90 -7.80
CA PRO A 102 8.61 18.76 -8.81
C PRO A 102 10.04 19.15 -8.42
N LYS A 103 10.99 18.99 -9.36
CA LYS A 103 12.43 19.25 -9.15
C LYS A 103 12.74 20.70 -8.74
N ASP A 104 11.80 21.61 -8.96
CA ASP A 104 11.95 23.05 -8.66
C ASP A 104 11.54 23.40 -7.22
N LEU A 105 11.01 22.44 -6.44
CA LEU A 105 10.79 22.58 -5.01
C LEU A 105 12.07 22.20 -4.26
N ALA A 106 13.09 23.06 -4.32
CA ALA A 106 14.23 22.99 -3.42
C ALA A 106 13.76 23.21 -1.96
N PRO A 107 14.40 22.58 -0.95
CA PRO A 107 13.85 22.42 0.39
C PRO A 107 13.89 23.74 1.17
N THR A 108 12.88 24.60 0.98
CA THR A 108 12.58 25.70 1.90
C THR A 108 11.41 25.31 2.78
N VAL A 109 11.50 24.16 3.42
CA VAL A 109 10.76 23.90 4.66
C VAL A 109 11.73 23.15 5.57
N ILE A 110 12.11 23.81 6.65
CA ILE A 110 12.82 23.21 7.78
C ILE A 110 11.86 22.19 8.39
N ALA A 111 11.84 20.98 7.84
CA ALA A 111 11.14 19.85 8.43
C ALA A 111 12.18 19.01 9.21
N PRO A 112 12.02 18.83 10.53
CA PRO A 112 12.77 17.81 11.25
C PRO A 112 12.14 16.43 10.93
N SER A 113 12.26 16.00 9.68
CA SER A 113 11.93 14.66 9.19
C SER A 113 12.70 14.44 7.89
N THR A 114 13.89 13.89 8.01
CA THR A 114 14.98 13.84 7.03
C THR A 114 14.77 12.92 5.83
N LEU A 115 13.53 12.65 5.39
CA LEU A 115 13.30 11.71 4.30
C LEU A 115 12.31 12.32 3.31
N THR A 116 12.79 12.62 2.11
CA THR A 116 11.90 12.92 0.98
C THR A 116 10.99 11.70 0.75
N PRO A 117 9.76 11.86 0.23
CA PRO A 117 8.89 10.73 -0.09
C PRO A 117 9.56 9.70 -1.02
N THR A 118 10.46 10.16 -1.88
CA THR A 118 11.29 9.31 -2.74
C THR A 118 12.35 8.54 -1.95
N MET A 119 13.03 9.14 -0.97
CA MET A 119 14.00 8.43 -0.10
C MET A 119 13.35 7.29 0.68
N LEU A 120 12.11 7.44 1.15
CA LEU A 120 11.37 6.36 1.82
C LEU A 120 11.06 5.17 0.89
N MET A 121 10.96 5.41 -0.42
CA MET A 121 10.73 4.35 -1.40
C MET A 121 12.04 3.80 -1.97
N GLU A 122 13.11 4.60 -2.01
CA GLU A 122 14.41 4.23 -2.56
C GLU A 122 15.30 3.46 -1.57
N GLU A 123 15.31 3.84 -0.28
CA GLU A 123 16.16 3.19 0.73
C GLU A 123 15.76 1.73 1.01
N ASP A 124 14.47 1.40 0.85
CA ASP A 124 13.96 0.03 1.05
C ASP A 124 14.23 -0.89 -0.15
N MET A 125 14.52 -0.34 -1.34
CA MET A 125 14.65 -1.12 -2.60
C MET A 125 16.07 -1.59 -2.91
N ASP A 126 17.09 -0.92 -2.37
CA ASP A 126 18.50 -1.31 -2.49
C ASP A 126 18.94 -2.28 -1.37
N SER A 127 18.11 -2.46 -0.34
CA SER A 127 18.31 -3.55 0.60
C SER A 127 17.90 -4.86 -0.07
N ASP A 128 18.86 -5.77 -0.25
CA ASP A 128 18.65 -7.10 -0.84
C ASP A 128 17.80 -8.02 0.08
N VAL A 129 16.54 -7.63 0.34
CA VAL A 129 15.50 -8.50 0.93
C VAL A 129 15.17 -9.67 -0.01
N SER A 130 15.68 -9.64 -1.25
CA SER A 130 15.73 -10.79 -2.15
C SER A 130 16.29 -12.05 -1.47
N SER A 131 17.25 -11.90 -0.55
CA SER A 131 17.84 -13.02 0.19
C SER A 131 16.96 -13.56 1.33
N GLN A 132 15.98 -12.78 1.78
CA GLN A 132 15.14 -13.09 2.95
C GLN A 132 13.78 -13.68 2.57
N VAL A 133 13.34 -13.49 1.34
CA VAL A 133 12.10 -14.08 0.82
C VAL A 133 12.52 -15.20 -0.14
N GLY A 134 12.29 -16.46 0.26
CA GLY A 134 12.72 -17.64 -0.50
C GLY A 134 12.23 -17.65 -1.96
N ASP A 135 12.93 -18.38 -2.82
CA ASP A 135 12.80 -18.42 -4.29
C ASP A 135 11.44 -18.92 -4.81
N GLY A 136 10.49 -19.20 -3.90
CA GLY A 136 9.13 -19.61 -4.19
C GLY A 136 8.49 -18.60 -5.14
N ASN A 137 8.47 -18.99 -6.41
CA ASN A 137 8.37 -18.19 -7.62
C ASN A 137 7.37 -17.02 -7.59
N ILE A 138 7.76 -15.94 -6.92
CA ILE A 138 6.94 -14.76 -6.66
C ILE A 138 6.54 -13.99 -7.91
N LEU A 139 7.25 -14.24 -9.02
CA LEU A 139 7.02 -13.64 -10.32
C LEU A 139 6.10 -14.48 -11.21
N ASN A 140 6.06 -15.80 -11.03
CA ASN A 140 5.28 -16.64 -11.92
C ASN A 140 3.79 -16.63 -11.62
N TRP A 141 3.38 -16.27 -10.40
CA TRP A 141 1.97 -16.29 -9.98
C TRP A 141 1.28 -17.64 -10.31
N GLN A 142 2.07 -18.71 -10.42
CA GLN A 142 1.61 -20.07 -10.62
C GLN A 142 1.64 -20.72 -9.24
N TYR A 143 0.44 -21.01 -8.74
CA TYR A 143 0.16 -21.76 -7.52
C TYR A 143 -0.57 -23.04 -7.94
#